data_AF-A0A6N7ITF6-F1
#
_entry.id   AF-A0A6N7ITF6-F1
#
_cell.length_a   1.000
_cell.length_b   1.000
_cell.length_c   1.000
_cell.angle_alpha   90.00
_cell.angle_beta   90.00
_cell.angle_gamma   90.00
#
_symmetry.space_group_name_H-M   'P 1'
#
loop_
_entity.id
_entity.type
_entity.pdbx_description
1 polymer ?
#
loop_
_entity_poly.entity_id
_entity_poly.type
_entity_poly.pdbx_seq_one_letter_code
_entity_poly.pdbx_strand_id
1 'polypeptide(L)'
;MAVSGLTLAVLLFLLLVYLPGNLALLTAGRKQQDRAAPASIFYGAFILATTLGLFWVFALTGRSSILQRFTATLTAITEGSSANGSMDLLAVAAVFAMCYALSCVAGFLELFLITGFYTPPGWARNLFRRGFFGRVVRFAGHLFVVIRGILAGCSSGVRVKPANTILDVFVRFRKAGKRPHLEIALKNGTSIKGECLRFSWNGKESVLSADMDNPCQLEWVALDEAVSIKFLNLALMDAEGKSAEQAERCLEDIRKSRQILNGLAPGYGDEVYGKCGDNALAVRWEKAPEQAQNQGGQAGQGQNG
;
A
#
# COMPACT_ATOMS: atom_id res chain seq x y z
N MET A 1 -15.31 -45.72 2.89
CA MET A 1 -14.42 -45.80 1.71
C MET A 1 -13.30 -44.80 1.90
N ALA A 2 -12.13 -45.26 2.35
CA ALA A 2 -10.95 -44.42 2.38
C ALA A 2 -10.54 -44.14 0.93
N VAL A 3 -10.40 -42.87 0.55
CA VAL A 3 -9.67 -42.51 -0.67
C VAL A 3 -8.25 -43.02 -0.44
N SER A 4 -7.81 -44.01 -1.22
CA SER A 4 -6.65 -44.90 -0.96
C SER A 4 -5.26 -44.24 -0.97
N GLY A 5 -5.14 -42.98 -0.53
CA GLY A 5 -3.87 -42.27 -0.43
C GLY A 5 -3.88 -41.01 0.43
N LEU A 6 -5.03 -40.59 0.99
CA LEU A 6 -5.08 -39.39 1.83
C LEU A 6 -5.03 -39.78 3.32
N THR A 7 -3.88 -39.59 3.96
CA THR A 7 -3.79 -39.79 5.42
C THR A 7 -4.62 -38.73 6.15
N LEU A 8 -5.15 -39.07 7.33
CA LEU A 8 -5.90 -38.12 8.17
C LEU A 8 -5.12 -36.83 8.41
N ALA A 9 -3.80 -36.93 8.60
CA ALA A 9 -2.92 -35.78 8.78
C ALA A 9 -2.93 -34.84 7.57
N VAL A 10 -2.88 -35.39 6.35
CA VAL A 10 -2.97 -34.59 5.11
C VAL A 10 -4.34 -33.94 4.99
N LEU A 11 -5.41 -34.67 5.32
CA LEU A 11 -6.77 -34.11 5.32
C LEU A 11 -6.91 -32.95 6.30
N LEU A 12 -6.46 -33.13 7.54
CA LEU A 12 -6.49 -32.09 8.57
C LEU A 12 -5.63 -30.89 8.17
N PHE A 13 -4.44 -31.12 7.61
CA PHE A 13 -3.61 -30.04 7.08
C PHE A 13 -4.33 -29.24 5.99
N LEU A 14 -4.97 -29.92 5.04
CA LEU A 14 -5.70 -29.25 3.97
C LEU A 14 -6.88 -28.44 4.51
N LEU A 15 -7.67 -29.02 5.41
CA LEU A 15 -8.89 -28.40 5.92
C LEU A 15 -8.64 -27.33 6.99
N LEU A 16 -7.62 -27.46 7.83
CA LEU A 16 -7.34 -26.53 8.94
C LEU A 16 -6.27 -25.48 8.62
N VAL A 17 -5.38 -25.76 7.66
CA VAL A 17 -4.27 -24.86 7.32
C VAL A 17 -4.44 -24.34 5.89
N TYR A 18 -4.37 -25.21 4.89
CA TYR A 18 -4.26 -24.77 3.50
C TYR A 18 -5.51 -24.04 2.99
N LEU A 19 -6.71 -24.60 3.20
CA LEU A 19 -7.96 -23.99 2.76
C LEU A 19 -8.29 -22.68 3.50
N PRO A 20 -8.21 -22.58 4.83
CA PRO A 20 -8.37 -21.31 5.54
C PRO A 20 -7.34 -20.26 5.12
N GLY A 21 -6.09 -20.65 4.87
CA GLY A 21 -5.07 -19.74 4.36
C GLY A 21 -5.40 -19.18 2.97
N ASN A 22 -5.83 -20.05 2.04
CA ASN A 22 -6.27 -19.63 0.72
C ASN A 22 -7.53 -18.75 0.75
N LEU A 23 -8.47 -19.05 1.65
CA LEU A 23 -9.68 -18.26 1.84
C LEU A 23 -9.35 -16.84 2.35
N ALA A 24 -8.37 -16.71 3.25
CA ALA A 24 -7.91 -15.40 3.73
C ALA A 24 -7.28 -14.59 2.59
N LEU A 25 -6.45 -15.21 1.76
CA LEU A 25 -5.83 -14.54 0.60
C LEU A 25 -6.86 -14.19 -0.49
N LEU A 26 -7.89 -15.03 -0.68
CA LEU A 26 -9.00 -14.77 -1.60
C LEU A 26 -9.83 -13.58 -1.14
N THR A 27 -10.21 -13.55 0.14
CA THR A 27 -10.99 -12.44 0.74
C THR A 27 -10.18 -11.15 0.83
N ALA A 28 -8.85 -11.25 0.94
CA ALA A 28 -7.93 -10.12 0.79
C ALA A 28 -7.84 -9.54 -0.64
N GLY A 29 -8.53 -10.14 -1.63
CA GLY A 29 -8.54 -9.67 -3.01
C GLY A 29 -7.24 -9.94 -3.78
N ARG A 30 -6.36 -10.82 -3.29
CA ARG A 30 -5.13 -11.16 -4.00
C ARG A 30 -5.44 -11.96 -5.26
N LYS A 31 -4.76 -11.62 -6.36
CA LYS A 31 -4.88 -12.36 -7.64
C LYS A 31 -4.38 -13.80 -7.46
N GLN A 32 -4.88 -14.72 -8.26
CA GLN A 32 -4.52 -16.14 -8.17
C GLN A 32 -3.00 -16.38 -8.34
N GLN A 33 -2.33 -15.56 -9.15
CA GLN A 33 -0.88 -15.61 -9.36
C GLN A 33 -0.07 -15.24 -8.11
N ASP A 34 -0.65 -14.43 -7.21
CA ASP A 34 0.01 -13.97 -5.97
C ASP A 34 -0.26 -14.92 -4.78
N ARG A 35 -1.07 -15.97 -4.97
CA ARG A 35 -1.42 -16.97 -3.94
C ARG A 35 -0.40 -18.11 -3.94
N ALA A 36 0.86 -17.76 -3.70
CA ALA A 36 1.91 -18.77 -3.56
C ALA A 36 1.60 -19.72 -2.38
N ALA A 37 1.84 -21.02 -2.55
CA ALA A 37 1.59 -22.02 -1.51
C ALA A 37 2.26 -21.70 -0.15
N PRO A 38 3.48 -21.14 -0.09
CA PRO A 38 4.07 -20.73 1.19
C PRO A 38 3.25 -19.67 1.92
N ALA A 39 2.66 -18.72 1.18
CA ALA A 39 1.82 -17.68 1.76
C ALA A 39 0.51 -18.28 2.30
N SER A 40 -0.15 -19.17 1.56
CA SER A 40 -1.37 -19.81 2.05
C SER A 40 -1.12 -20.65 3.29
N ILE A 41 -0.03 -21.42 3.34
CA ILE A 41 0.36 -22.21 4.51
C ILE A 41 0.64 -21.28 5.71
N PHE A 42 1.36 -20.19 5.50
CA PHE A 42 1.68 -19.23 6.56
C PHE A 42 0.41 -18.62 7.18
N TYR A 43 -0.49 -18.07 6.35
CA TYR A 43 -1.75 -17.49 6.83
C TYR A 43 -2.63 -18.55 7.51
N GLY A 44 -2.72 -19.75 6.92
CA GLY A 44 -3.44 -20.87 7.49
C GLY A 44 -2.95 -21.26 8.88
N ALA A 45 -1.63 -21.39 9.05
CA ALA A 45 -1.02 -21.73 10.32
C ALA A 45 -1.25 -20.64 11.37
N PHE A 46 -1.14 -19.37 10.97
CA PHE A 46 -1.45 -18.23 11.85
C PHE A 46 -2.92 -18.23 12.32
N ILE A 47 -3.87 -18.48 11.40
CA ILE A 47 -5.31 -18.55 11.71
C ILE A 47 -5.59 -19.73 12.64
N LEU A 48 -5.02 -20.91 12.37
CA LEU A 48 -5.17 -22.08 13.22
C LEU A 48 -4.62 -21.84 14.62
N ALA A 49 -3.40 -21.30 14.73
CA ALA A 49 -2.77 -20.98 16.02
C ALA A 49 -3.62 -19.98 16.82
N THR A 50 -4.13 -18.94 16.16
CA THR A 50 -5.02 -17.95 16.77
C THR A 50 -6.33 -18.59 17.25
N THR A 51 -6.92 -19.46 16.44
CA THR A 51 -8.17 -20.17 16.78
C THR A 51 -7.98 -21.07 18.00
N LEU A 52 -6.91 -21.86 18.02
CA LEU A 52 -6.57 -22.72 19.16
C LEU A 52 -6.25 -21.89 20.41
N GLY A 53 -5.53 -20.78 20.26
CA GLY A 53 -5.26 -19.85 21.36
C GLY A 53 -6.53 -19.27 21.97
N LEU A 54 -7.51 -18.87 21.14
CA LEU A 54 -8.81 -18.39 21.63
C LEU A 54 -9.58 -19.47 22.39
N PHE A 55 -9.67 -20.69 21.84
CA PHE A 55 -10.31 -21.80 22.54
C PHE A 55 -9.60 -22.18 23.84
N TRP A 56 -8.27 -22.08 23.87
CA TRP A 56 -7.49 -22.29 25.09
C TRP A 56 -7.80 -21.24 26.16
N VAL A 57 -7.87 -19.95 25.79
CA VAL A 57 -8.30 -18.88 26.70
C VAL A 57 -9.73 -19.11 27.21
N PHE A 58 -10.67 -19.50 26.34
CA PHE A 58 -12.03 -19.82 26.77
C PHE A 58 -12.09 -21.04 27.70
N ALA A 59 -11.26 -22.05 27.48
CA ALA A 59 -11.14 -23.19 28.36
C ALA A 59 -10.61 -22.79 29.75
N LEU A 60 -9.62 -21.89 29.83
CA LEU A 60 -9.13 -21.36 31.11
C LEU A 60 -10.20 -20.62 31.91
N THR A 61 -11.12 -19.92 31.23
CA THR A 61 -12.24 -19.25 31.91
C THR A 61 -13.35 -20.22 32.37
N GLY A 62 -13.19 -21.53 32.14
CA GLY A 62 -14.21 -22.55 32.45
C GLY A 62 -15.45 -22.48 31.58
N ARG A 63 -15.44 -21.67 30.51
CA ARG A 63 -16.63 -21.40 29.68
C ARG A 63 -16.82 -22.39 28.54
N SER A 64 -15.78 -23.09 28.11
CA SER A 64 -15.89 -24.04 27.00
C SER A 64 -14.97 -25.24 27.15
N SER A 65 -15.51 -26.45 26.95
CA SER A 65 -14.74 -27.70 26.84
C SER A 65 -14.45 -28.08 25.37
N ILE A 66 -14.70 -27.19 24.41
CA ILE A 66 -14.65 -27.49 22.96
C ILE A 66 -13.27 -28.01 22.56
N LEU A 67 -12.20 -27.39 23.04
CA LEU A 67 -10.83 -27.80 22.71
C LEU A 67 -10.53 -29.23 23.16
N GLN A 68 -10.90 -29.59 24.39
CA GLN A 68 -10.70 -30.93 24.95
C GLN A 68 -11.49 -31.99 24.16
N ARG A 69 -12.74 -31.67 23.80
CA ARG A 69 -13.58 -32.59 23.01
C ARG A 69 -13.04 -32.75 21.60
N PHE A 70 -12.56 -31.67 20.99
CA PHE A 70 -11.89 -31.71 19.69
C PHE A 70 -10.64 -32.60 19.73
N THR A 71 -9.75 -32.40 20.71
CA THR A 71 -8.55 -33.24 20.85
C THR A 71 -8.89 -34.70 21.11
N ALA A 72 -9.88 -34.98 21.97
CA ALA A 72 -10.34 -36.34 22.25
C ALA A 72 -10.93 -37.02 21.00
N THR A 73 -11.62 -36.25 20.16
CA THR A 73 -12.16 -36.77 18.89
C THR A 73 -11.02 -37.06 17.91
N LEU A 74 -10.01 -36.19 17.81
CA LEU A 74 -8.84 -36.45 16.97
C LEU A 74 -8.06 -37.68 17.43
N THR A 75 -7.82 -37.85 18.73
CA THR A 75 -7.11 -39.03 19.27
C THR A 75 -7.89 -40.31 19.01
N ALA A 76 -9.21 -40.29 19.19
CA ALA A 76 -10.06 -41.44 18.90
C ALA A 76 -10.02 -41.86 17.41
N ILE A 77 -9.99 -40.88 16.49
CA ILE A 77 -9.86 -41.15 15.05
C ILE A 77 -8.47 -41.73 14.75
N THR A 78 -7.40 -41.21 15.35
CA THR A 78 -6.03 -41.71 15.10
C THR A 78 -5.81 -43.11 15.63
N GLU A 79 -6.42 -43.46 16.76
CA GLU A 79 -6.30 -44.79 17.38
C GLU A 79 -7.19 -45.84 16.70
N GLY A 80 -8.06 -45.45 15.76
CA GLY A 80 -9.00 -46.36 15.11
C GLY A 80 -10.09 -46.89 16.05
N SER A 81 -10.18 -46.37 17.28
CA SER A 81 -11.16 -46.74 18.31
C SER A 81 -12.52 -46.13 18.02
N SER A 82 -13.10 -46.50 16.87
CA SER A 82 -14.42 -46.05 16.44
C SER A 82 -15.57 -46.91 16.98
N ALA A 83 -15.28 -47.94 17.78
CA ALA A 83 -16.26 -48.98 18.09
C ALA A 83 -17.31 -48.58 19.15
N ASN A 84 -16.99 -47.70 20.12
CA ASN A 84 -17.93 -47.33 21.20
C ASN A 84 -17.90 -45.85 21.63
N GLY A 85 -16.98 -45.04 21.12
CA GLY A 85 -16.89 -43.62 21.47
C GLY A 85 -17.75 -42.76 20.55
N SER A 86 -18.73 -42.02 21.09
CA SER A 86 -19.49 -41.03 20.32
C SER A 86 -18.54 -39.92 19.86
N MET A 87 -18.29 -39.82 18.55
CA MET A 87 -17.54 -38.69 17.98
C MET A 87 -18.33 -37.41 18.21
N ASP A 88 -17.73 -36.43 18.90
CA ASP A 88 -18.35 -35.12 19.08
C ASP A 88 -18.15 -34.27 17.81
N LEU A 89 -18.96 -34.56 16.79
CA LEU A 89 -18.97 -33.84 15.51
C LEU A 89 -19.25 -32.35 15.70
N LEU A 90 -19.96 -31.96 16.75
CA LEU A 90 -20.26 -30.56 17.05
C LEU A 90 -18.99 -29.81 17.44
N ALA A 91 -18.14 -30.39 18.29
CA ALA A 91 -16.86 -29.79 18.67
C ALA A 91 -15.92 -29.62 17.46
N VAL A 92 -15.85 -30.64 16.60
CA VAL A 92 -15.07 -30.58 15.35
C VAL A 92 -15.62 -29.48 14.43
N ALA A 93 -16.93 -29.47 14.18
CA ALA A 93 -17.58 -28.46 13.34
C ALA A 93 -17.37 -27.02 13.88
N ALA A 94 -17.41 -26.83 15.20
CA ALA A 94 -17.18 -25.54 15.83
C ALA A 94 -15.76 -25.02 15.59
N VAL A 95 -14.74 -25.88 15.69
CA VAL A 95 -13.35 -25.50 15.39
C VAL A 95 -13.19 -25.11 13.92
N PHE A 96 -13.77 -25.89 13.00
CA PHE A 96 -13.77 -25.56 11.58
C PHE A 96 -14.49 -24.23 11.30
N ALA A 97 -15.69 -24.05 11.82
CA ALA A 97 -16.46 -22.82 11.63
C ALA A 97 -15.68 -21.59 12.11
N MET A 98 -15.03 -21.67 13.27
CA MET A 98 -14.20 -20.57 13.80
C MET A 98 -12.96 -20.30 12.96
N CYS A 99 -12.25 -21.34 12.50
CA CYS A 99 -11.09 -21.16 11.60
C CYS A 99 -11.48 -20.43 10.31
N TYR A 100 -12.58 -20.83 9.68
CA TYR A 100 -13.05 -20.22 8.42
C TYR A 100 -13.59 -18.80 8.65
N ALA A 101 -14.29 -18.55 9.77
CA ALA A 101 -14.73 -17.21 10.14
C ALA A 101 -13.54 -16.26 10.36
N LEU A 102 -12.53 -16.68 11.14
CA LEU A 102 -11.30 -15.91 11.37
C LEU A 102 -10.50 -15.67 10.09
N SER A 103 -10.50 -16.64 9.18
CA SER A 103 -9.90 -16.50 7.84
C SER A 103 -10.53 -15.36 7.05
N CYS A 104 -11.87 -15.30 6.97
CA CYS A 104 -12.57 -14.19 6.32
C CYS A 104 -12.25 -12.85 7.00
N VAL A 105 -12.26 -12.79 8.33
CA VAL A 105 -11.95 -11.57 9.09
C VAL A 105 -10.51 -11.10 8.80
N ALA A 106 -9.53 -12.01 8.81
CA ALA A 106 -8.14 -11.69 8.50
C ALA A 106 -7.97 -11.16 7.07
N GLY A 107 -8.62 -11.78 6.09
CA GLY A 107 -8.57 -11.32 4.71
C GLY A 107 -9.28 -9.98 4.50
N PHE A 108 -10.43 -9.74 5.14
CA PHE A 108 -11.06 -8.43 5.13
C PHE A 108 -10.18 -7.36 5.78
N LEU A 109 -9.57 -7.65 6.93
CA LEU A 109 -8.63 -6.73 7.58
C LEU A 109 -7.47 -6.36 6.66
N GLU A 110 -6.89 -7.34 5.96
CA GLU A 110 -5.84 -7.09 4.97
C GLU A 110 -6.36 -6.25 3.79
N LEU A 111 -7.54 -6.56 3.26
CA LEU A 111 -8.16 -5.78 2.19
C LEU A 111 -8.36 -4.32 2.60
N PHE A 112 -8.84 -4.08 3.83
CA PHE A 112 -9.00 -2.75 4.41
C PHE A 112 -7.65 -2.03 4.58
N LEU A 113 -6.61 -2.75 4.97
CA LEU A 113 -5.26 -2.18 5.12
C LEU A 113 -4.63 -1.82 3.76
N ILE A 114 -4.85 -2.64 2.72
CA ILE A 114 -4.29 -2.40 1.37
C ILE A 114 -5.02 -1.27 0.65
N THR A 115 -6.36 -1.29 0.67
CA THR A 115 -7.17 -0.26 0.00
C THR A 115 -7.07 1.10 0.69
N GLY A 116 -6.58 1.11 1.94
CA GLY A 116 -6.50 2.28 2.78
C GLY A 116 -7.89 2.67 3.28
N PHE A 117 -7.97 3.18 4.51
CA PHE A 117 -9.19 3.73 5.12
C PHE A 117 -9.73 5.00 4.42
N TYR A 118 -9.35 5.27 3.17
CA TYR A 118 -9.65 6.54 2.52
C TYR A 118 -11.14 6.73 2.23
N THR A 119 -11.94 5.65 2.15
CA THR A 119 -13.40 5.74 2.13
C THR A 119 -14.06 4.49 2.74
N PRO A 120 -14.17 4.36 4.08
CA PRO A 120 -15.03 3.33 4.64
C PRO A 120 -16.44 3.52 4.07
N PRO A 121 -17.13 2.45 3.64
CA PRO A 121 -18.48 2.55 3.11
C PRO A 121 -19.37 3.31 4.09
N GLY A 122 -20.30 4.13 3.59
CA GLY A 122 -20.95 5.20 4.36
C GLY A 122 -21.54 4.78 5.72
N TRP A 123 -21.98 3.53 5.85
CA TRP A 123 -22.47 2.94 7.10
C TRP A 123 -21.39 2.83 8.20
N ALA A 124 -20.13 2.57 7.83
CA ALA A 124 -19.01 2.43 8.77
C ALA A 124 -18.44 3.78 9.22
N ARG A 125 -18.66 4.85 8.44
CA ARG A 125 -18.10 6.19 8.69
C ARG A 125 -18.53 6.76 10.06
N ASN A 126 -19.77 6.51 10.48
CA ASN A 126 -20.28 6.93 11.79
C ASN A 126 -19.75 6.08 12.96
N LEU A 127 -19.46 4.79 12.72
CA LEU A 127 -18.87 3.92 13.72
C LEU A 127 -17.43 4.31 14.04
N PHE A 128 -16.64 4.62 12.99
CA PHE A 128 -15.24 5.04 13.13
C PHE A 128 -15.08 6.46 13.71
N ARG A 129 -16.09 7.32 13.60
CA ARG A 129 -16.07 8.68 14.16
C ARG A 129 -16.16 8.70 15.70
N ARG A 130 -16.70 7.65 16.33
CA ARG A 130 -16.75 7.50 17.80
C ARG A 130 -15.42 6.97 18.36
N GLY A 131 -14.42 7.84 18.43
CA GLY A 131 -13.34 7.95 19.45
C GLY A 131 -12.38 6.79 19.75
N PHE A 132 -12.85 5.54 19.79
CA PHE A 132 -12.06 4.39 20.25
C PHE A 132 -11.41 3.64 19.08
N PHE A 133 -12.15 3.44 18.00
CA PHE A 133 -11.66 2.73 16.81
C PHE A 133 -10.51 3.46 16.11
N GLY A 134 -10.51 4.80 16.07
CA GLY A 134 -9.43 5.56 15.43
C GLY A 134 -8.05 5.34 16.06
N ARG A 135 -7.97 5.15 17.38
CA ARG A 135 -6.71 4.84 18.08
C ARG A 135 -6.28 3.41 17.85
N VAL A 136 -7.20 2.46 17.94
CA VAL A 136 -6.94 1.03 17.68
C VAL A 136 -6.48 0.80 16.25
N VAL A 137 -7.09 1.48 15.27
CA VAL A 137 -6.71 1.36 13.85
C VAL A 137 -5.32 1.94 13.57
N ARG A 138 -4.96 3.09 14.16
CA ARG A 138 -3.60 3.64 14.01
C ARG A 138 -2.55 2.74 14.65
N PHE A 139 -2.84 2.20 15.82
CA PHE A 139 -1.94 1.27 16.50
C PHE A 139 -1.81 -0.05 15.73
N ALA A 140 -2.92 -0.60 15.22
CA ALA A 140 -2.93 -1.78 14.38
C ALA A 140 -2.18 -1.55 13.06
N GLY A 141 -2.33 -0.38 12.43
CA GLY A 141 -1.56 0.00 11.24
C GLY A 141 -0.05 0.03 11.50
N HIS A 142 0.37 0.63 12.62
CA HIS A 142 1.79 0.64 13.02
C HIS A 142 2.32 -0.75 13.34
N LEU A 143 1.57 -1.53 14.13
CA LEU A 143 1.92 -2.90 14.48
C LEU A 143 1.99 -3.78 13.22
N PHE A 144 1.08 -3.58 12.25
CA PHE A 144 1.08 -4.30 10.99
C PHE A 144 2.25 -3.90 10.08
N VAL A 145 2.69 -2.65 10.06
CA VAL A 145 3.90 -2.23 9.34
C VAL A 145 5.15 -2.90 9.95
N VAL A 146 5.22 -3.00 11.28
CA VAL A 146 6.31 -3.67 11.99
C VAL A 146 6.27 -5.19 11.74
N ILE A 147 5.11 -5.81 11.92
CA ILE A 147 4.89 -7.23 11.68
C ILE A 147 5.17 -7.56 10.21
N ARG A 148 4.72 -6.75 9.25
CA ARG A 148 5.04 -6.89 7.83
C ARG A 148 6.54 -6.69 7.55
N GLY A 149 7.22 -5.79 8.27
CA GLY A 149 8.68 -5.64 8.18
C GLY A 149 9.44 -6.88 8.65
N ILE A 150 8.94 -7.54 9.71
CA ILE A 150 9.49 -8.79 10.24
C ILE A 150 9.12 -9.99 9.34
N LEU A 151 7.89 -10.03 8.82
CA LEU A 151 7.36 -11.09 7.94
C LEU A 151 7.85 -11.01 6.50
N ALA A 152 8.13 -9.82 6.00
CA ALA A 152 8.79 -9.61 4.71
C ALA A 152 10.25 -10.10 4.72
N GLY A 153 10.76 -10.58 5.86
CA GLY A 153 12.02 -11.34 5.96
C GLY A 153 12.06 -12.63 5.11
N CYS A 154 10.93 -13.09 4.56
CA CYS A 154 10.87 -14.24 3.63
C CYS A 154 10.01 -13.98 2.38
N SER A 155 9.92 -12.74 1.91
CA SER A 155 9.55 -12.52 0.50
C SER A 155 10.83 -12.47 -0.32
N SER A 156 10.88 -13.24 -1.40
CA SER A 156 11.76 -13.07 -2.56
C SER A 156 11.46 -11.73 -3.27
N GLY A 157 11.46 -10.64 -2.51
CA GLY A 157 11.66 -9.29 -2.99
C GLY A 157 13.16 -9.10 -3.12
N VAL A 158 13.58 -8.70 -4.31
CA VAL A 158 14.96 -8.30 -4.61
C VAL A 158 15.44 -7.42 -3.47
N ARG A 159 16.50 -7.88 -2.78
CA ARG A 159 17.24 -7.11 -1.79
C ARG A 159 17.84 -5.93 -2.54
N VAL A 160 17.09 -4.83 -2.61
CA VAL A 160 17.57 -3.58 -3.17
C VAL A 160 18.65 -3.12 -2.21
N LYS A 161 19.91 -3.29 -2.64
CA LYS A 161 21.05 -2.70 -1.96
C LYS A 161 20.77 -1.19 -1.84
N PRO A 162 21.20 -0.54 -0.75
CA PRO A 162 21.09 0.91 -0.54
C PRO A 162 21.80 1.79 -1.60
N ALA A 163 22.24 1.23 -2.73
CA ALA A 163 22.85 1.92 -3.85
C ALA A 163 21.86 2.36 -4.96
N ASN A 164 20.61 1.86 -4.98
CA ASN A 164 19.67 2.18 -6.07
C ASN A 164 18.79 3.41 -5.74
N THR A 165 19.42 4.54 -5.42
CA THR A 165 18.74 5.83 -5.18
C THR A 165 17.81 6.20 -6.34
N ILE A 166 18.19 5.84 -7.57
CA ILE A 166 17.42 6.06 -8.80
C ILE A 166 16.07 5.33 -8.77
N LEU A 167 16.06 4.05 -8.38
CA LEU A 167 14.82 3.26 -8.28
C LEU A 167 13.86 3.90 -7.26
N ASP A 168 14.39 4.34 -6.12
CA ASP A 168 13.56 4.95 -5.08
C ASP A 168 12.89 6.23 -5.62
N VAL A 169 13.65 7.10 -6.31
CA VAL A 169 13.12 8.31 -6.98
C VAL A 169 11.98 7.95 -7.94
N PHE A 170 12.15 6.96 -8.84
CA PHE A 170 11.09 6.54 -9.76
C PHE A 170 9.85 5.99 -9.05
N VAL A 171 10.02 5.22 -7.97
CA VAL A 171 8.91 4.69 -7.17
C VAL A 171 8.10 5.85 -6.55
N ARG A 172 8.76 6.95 -6.16
CA ARG A 172 8.08 8.12 -5.58
C ARG A 172 7.34 8.94 -6.60
N PHE A 173 7.92 9.19 -7.77
CA PHE A 173 7.20 9.81 -8.88
C PHE A 173 5.93 9.02 -9.20
N ARG A 174 6.03 7.69 -9.27
CA ARG A 174 4.88 6.81 -9.49
C ARG A 174 3.83 6.91 -8.36
N LYS A 175 4.26 6.92 -7.10
CA LYS A 175 3.33 7.10 -5.95
C LYS A 175 2.63 8.45 -5.97
N ALA A 176 3.31 9.49 -6.46
CA ALA A 176 2.74 10.84 -6.63
C ALA A 176 1.86 10.98 -7.89
N GLY A 177 1.76 9.94 -8.73
CA GLY A 177 1.03 9.99 -9.99
C GLY A 177 1.67 10.90 -11.04
N LYS A 178 2.97 11.21 -10.90
CA LYS A 178 3.73 12.06 -11.83
C LYS A 178 4.67 11.23 -12.68
N ARG A 179 4.89 11.69 -13.91
CA ARG A 179 5.93 11.18 -14.80
C ARG A 179 7.13 12.12 -14.76
N PRO A 180 8.35 11.62 -14.51
CA PRO A 180 9.52 12.47 -14.46
C PRO A 180 10.00 12.81 -15.89
N HIS A 181 10.26 14.08 -16.17
CA HIS A 181 11.07 14.51 -17.29
C HIS A 181 12.54 14.32 -16.94
N LEU A 182 13.26 13.64 -17.82
CA LEU A 182 14.64 13.24 -17.63
C LEU A 182 15.51 13.83 -18.73
N GLU A 183 16.73 14.20 -18.37
CA GLU A 183 17.85 14.37 -19.28
C GLU A 183 18.90 13.30 -18.92
N ILE A 184 19.07 12.31 -19.79
CA ILE A 184 20.00 11.20 -19.62
C ILE A 184 21.21 11.47 -20.52
N ALA A 185 22.39 11.66 -19.93
CA ALA A 185 23.64 11.75 -20.67
C ALA A 185 24.28 10.35 -20.75
N LEU A 186 24.52 9.87 -21.97
CA LEU A 186 25.08 8.54 -22.25
C LEU A 186 26.61 8.60 -22.43
N LYS A 187 27.26 7.44 -22.30
CA LYS A 187 28.73 7.30 -22.45
C LYS A 187 29.26 7.68 -23.84
N ASN A 188 28.42 7.55 -24.87
CA ASN A 188 28.72 7.94 -26.24
C ASN A 188 28.70 9.47 -26.46
N GLY A 189 28.35 10.25 -25.43
CA GLY A 189 28.22 11.71 -25.50
C GLY A 189 26.85 12.20 -25.99
N THR A 190 25.92 11.31 -26.34
CA THR A 190 24.56 11.71 -26.67
C THR A 190 23.76 12.02 -25.41
N SER A 191 22.84 12.97 -25.52
CA SER A 191 21.91 13.32 -24.45
C SER A 191 20.49 13.10 -24.92
N ILE A 192 19.73 12.31 -24.17
CA ILE A 192 18.32 12.03 -24.44
C ILE A 192 17.49 12.82 -23.45
N LYS A 193 16.61 13.68 -23.97
CA LYS A 193 15.66 14.47 -23.17
C LYS A 193 14.25 13.96 -23.44
N GLY A 194 13.49 13.70 -22.39
CA GLY A 194 12.15 13.16 -22.58
C GLY A 194 11.37 12.87 -21.31
N GLU A 195 10.09 12.57 -21.49
CA GLU A 195 9.20 12.09 -20.43
C GLU A 195 9.40 10.59 -20.19
N CYS A 196 9.69 10.20 -18.96
CA CYS A 196 9.76 8.79 -18.58
C CYS A 196 8.34 8.21 -18.45
N LEU A 197 7.98 7.35 -19.40
CA LEU A 197 6.72 6.62 -19.41
C LEU A 197 6.77 5.37 -18.53
N ARG A 198 7.90 4.65 -18.58
CA ARG A 198 8.05 3.36 -17.90
C ARG A 198 9.49 3.15 -17.45
N PHE A 199 9.66 2.68 -16.22
CA PHE A 199 10.92 2.19 -15.70
C PHE A 199 10.89 0.66 -15.58
N SER A 200 11.89 -0.02 -16.14
CA SER A 200 12.09 -1.45 -16.02
C SER A 200 13.33 -1.72 -15.19
N TRP A 201 13.20 -2.57 -14.17
CA TRP A 201 14.31 -2.98 -13.30
C TRP A 201 14.57 -4.49 -13.33
N ASN A 202 13.79 -5.26 -14.10
CA ASN A 202 13.89 -6.71 -14.09
C ASN A 202 14.86 -7.18 -15.18
N GLY A 203 16.09 -7.50 -14.79
CA GLY A 203 17.16 -7.97 -15.68
C GLY A 203 18.17 -6.88 -16.03
N LYS A 204 17.75 -5.85 -16.77
CA LYS A 204 18.54 -4.65 -17.06
C LYS A 204 17.73 -3.42 -16.70
N GLU A 205 18.38 -2.45 -16.04
CA GLU A 205 17.76 -1.18 -15.71
C GLU A 205 17.59 -0.37 -16.98
N SER A 206 16.35 -0.08 -17.36
CA SER A 206 16.05 0.70 -18.56
C SER A 206 14.84 1.61 -18.37
N VAL A 207 14.85 2.72 -19.09
CA VAL A 207 13.80 3.73 -19.08
C VAL A 207 13.22 3.83 -20.48
N LEU A 208 11.89 3.76 -20.59
CA LEU A 208 11.17 4.16 -21.79
C LEU A 208 10.91 5.66 -21.72
N SER A 209 11.61 6.39 -22.58
CA SER A 209 11.50 7.84 -22.71
C SER A 209 10.70 8.19 -23.96
N ALA A 210 9.77 9.14 -23.84
CA ALA A 210 9.15 9.81 -24.96
C ALA A 210 9.88 11.13 -25.21
N ASP A 211 10.31 11.37 -26.44
CA ASP A 211 11.01 12.61 -26.80
C ASP A 211 10.10 13.84 -26.54
N MET A 212 10.68 14.93 -26.05
CA MET A 212 9.96 16.18 -25.79
C MET A 212 9.56 16.90 -27.08
N ASP A 213 10.41 16.85 -28.12
CA ASP A 213 10.14 17.53 -29.38
C ASP A 213 9.18 16.73 -30.26
N ASN A 214 9.20 15.39 -30.13
CA ASN A 214 8.35 14.48 -30.86
C ASN A 214 7.78 13.36 -29.98
N PRO A 215 6.59 13.54 -29.36
CA PRO A 215 6.04 12.57 -28.41
C PRO A 215 5.67 11.21 -29.04
N CYS A 216 5.65 11.11 -30.37
CA CYS A 216 5.46 9.85 -31.09
C CYS A 216 6.73 8.99 -31.10
N GLN A 217 7.89 9.58 -30.83
CA GLN A 217 9.17 8.90 -30.79
C GLN A 217 9.41 8.35 -29.38
N LEU A 218 9.37 7.02 -29.28
CA LEU A 218 9.60 6.28 -28.04
C LEU A 218 10.93 5.55 -28.11
N GLU A 219 11.79 5.78 -27.12
CA GLU A 219 13.12 5.16 -27.07
C GLU A 219 13.33 4.45 -25.72
N TRP A 220 13.81 3.20 -25.80
CA TRP A 220 14.26 2.47 -24.62
C TRP A 220 15.74 2.76 -24.38
N VAL A 221 16.02 3.44 -23.27
CA VAL A 221 17.37 3.82 -22.87
C VAL A 221 17.84 2.90 -21.76
N ALA A 222 18.93 2.17 -22.00
CA ALA A 222 19.55 1.33 -20.99
C ALA A 222 20.40 2.19 -20.03
N LEU A 223 20.20 2.03 -18.72
CA LEU A 223 20.86 2.87 -17.71
C LEU A 223 22.31 2.44 -17.42
N ASP A 224 22.74 1.28 -17.90
CA ASP A 224 24.15 0.84 -17.86
C ASP A 224 25.08 1.72 -18.73
N GLU A 225 24.51 2.37 -19.74
CA GLU A 225 25.18 3.34 -20.60
C GLU A 225 25.07 4.78 -20.11
N ALA A 226 24.24 5.05 -19.10
CA ALA A 226 24.05 6.40 -18.56
C ALA A 226 25.23 6.82 -17.68
N VAL A 227 25.78 8.01 -17.96
CA VAL A 227 26.79 8.70 -17.15
C VAL A 227 26.14 9.58 -16.10
N SER A 228 25.05 10.27 -16.45
CA SER A 228 24.29 11.10 -15.51
C SER A 228 22.82 11.16 -15.89
N ILE A 229 21.95 11.27 -14.88
CA ILE A 229 20.51 11.42 -15.04
C ILE A 229 20.10 12.68 -14.28
N LYS A 230 19.55 13.66 -14.98
CA LYS A 230 18.99 14.88 -14.39
C LYS A 230 17.47 14.84 -14.46
N PHE A 231 16.82 15.20 -13.37
CA PHE A 231 15.36 15.28 -13.28
C PHE A 231 14.92 16.72 -13.54
N LEU A 232 14.39 17.00 -14.73
CA LEU A 232 14.03 18.35 -15.17
C LEU A 232 12.74 18.86 -14.51
N ASN A 233 11.90 17.96 -13.98
CA ASN A 233 10.65 18.35 -13.28
C ASN A 233 10.88 19.25 -12.08
N LEU A 234 12.06 19.24 -11.47
CA LEU A 234 12.37 20.11 -10.34
C LEU A 234 12.73 21.53 -10.80
N ALA A 235 13.33 21.67 -11.97
CA ALA A 235 13.77 22.96 -12.52
C ALA A 235 12.66 23.70 -13.28
N LEU A 236 11.73 22.97 -13.92
CA LEU A 236 10.61 23.58 -14.66
C LEU A 236 9.64 24.35 -13.73
N MET A 237 9.62 24.03 -12.44
CA MET A 237 8.78 24.71 -11.45
C MET A 237 9.20 26.15 -11.17
N ASP A 238 10.47 26.49 -11.36
CA ASP A 238 10.99 27.84 -11.13
C ASP A 238 10.74 28.76 -12.35
N ALA A 239 10.45 28.20 -13.52
CA ALA A 239 10.36 28.92 -14.79
C ALA A 239 8.93 29.33 -15.19
N GLU A 240 7.89 28.65 -14.71
CA GLU A 240 6.50 28.90 -15.15
C GLU A 240 5.81 29.98 -14.33
N GLY A 241 6.02 31.24 -14.75
CA GLY A 241 5.25 32.39 -14.29
C GLY A 241 3.97 32.61 -15.11
N LYS A 242 2.85 32.77 -14.38
CA LYS A 242 1.64 33.58 -14.70
C LYS A 242 0.47 32.91 -15.46
N SER A 243 -0.42 32.30 -14.68
CA SER A 243 -1.89 32.37 -14.80
C SER A 243 -2.50 31.91 -13.47
N ALA A 244 -3.69 32.39 -13.08
CA ALA A 244 -4.34 32.00 -11.82
C ALA A 244 -4.66 30.49 -11.73
N GLU A 245 -5.05 29.87 -12.85
CA GLU A 245 -5.23 28.42 -12.93
C GLU A 245 -3.89 27.66 -12.93
N GLN A 246 -2.85 28.25 -13.53
CA GLN A 246 -1.50 27.70 -13.47
C GLN A 246 -0.91 27.82 -12.06
N ALA A 247 -1.30 28.83 -11.27
CA ALA A 247 -0.86 28.98 -9.89
C ALA A 247 -1.40 27.86 -9.00
N GLU A 248 -2.66 27.43 -9.20
CA GLU A 248 -3.20 26.27 -8.47
C GLU A 248 -2.52 24.97 -8.88
N ARG A 249 -2.29 24.74 -10.19
CA ARG A 249 -1.53 23.59 -10.67
C ARG A 249 -0.09 23.60 -10.14
N CYS A 250 0.55 24.76 -10.13
CA CYS A 250 1.88 24.96 -9.57
C CYS A 250 1.89 24.67 -8.06
N LEU A 251 0.89 25.11 -7.30
CA LEU A 251 0.77 24.79 -5.87
C LEU A 251 0.55 23.31 -5.60
N GLU A 252 -0.29 22.64 -6.39
CA GLU A 252 -0.42 21.18 -6.32
C GLU A 252 0.90 20.49 -6.66
N ASP A 253 1.62 21.02 -7.65
CA ASP A 253 2.90 20.47 -8.04
C ASP A 253 3.97 20.67 -6.98
N ILE A 254 3.98 21.81 -6.28
CA ILE A 254 4.87 22.09 -5.14
C ILE A 254 4.56 21.11 -4.01
N ARG A 255 3.28 20.86 -3.71
CA ARG A 255 2.87 19.88 -2.69
C ARG A 255 3.34 18.47 -3.05
N LYS A 256 3.15 18.04 -4.30
CA LYS A 256 3.58 16.72 -4.78
C LYS A 256 5.11 16.60 -4.75
N SER A 257 5.84 17.61 -5.22
CA SER A 257 7.31 17.65 -5.20
C SER A 257 7.86 17.65 -3.77
N ARG A 258 7.26 18.43 -2.85
CA ARG A 258 7.58 18.42 -1.42
C ARG A 258 7.40 17.04 -0.80
N GLN A 259 6.31 16.33 -1.12
CA GLN A 259 6.11 14.94 -0.66
C GLN A 259 7.19 13.99 -1.19
N ILE A 260 7.59 14.13 -2.45
CA ILE A 260 8.67 13.33 -3.06
C ILE A 260 9.99 13.57 -2.30
N LEU A 261 10.36 14.84 -2.09
CA LEU A 261 11.60 15.24 -1.41
C LEU A 261 11.62 14.84 0.06
N ASN A 262 10.51 15.06 0.80
CA ASN A 262 10.41 14.67 2.22
C ASN A 262 10.44 13.16 2.43
N GLY A 263 10.04 12.37 1.44
CA GLY A 263 10.29 10.96 1.52
C GLY A 263 11.80 10.65 1.44
N LEU A 264 12.61 11.47 0.73
CA LEU A 264 13.97 11.08 0.26
C LEU A 264 14.91 11.25 1.43
N ALA A 265 14.80 12.40 2.06
CA ALA A 265 15.26 12.64 3.40
C ALA A 265 14.14 13.37 4.16
N PRO A 266 13.76 12.91 5.36
CA PRO A 266 12.78 13.60 6.19
C PRO A 266 13.16 15.07 6.38
N GLY A 267 12.27 15.99 6.01
CA GLY A 267 12.48 17.44 6.13
C GLY A 267 13.10 18.13 4.93
N TYR A 268 13.66 17.41 3.96
CA TYR A 268 14.35 18.02 2.81
C TYR A 268 13.41 18.82 1.89
N GLY A 269 12.18 18.34 1.69
CA GLY A 269 11.16 19.09 0.97
C GLY A 269 10.71 20.36 1.70
N ASP A 270 10.77 20.35 3.04
CA ASP A 270 10.45 21.52 3.87
C ASP A 270 11.58 22.56 3.83
N GLU A 271 12.84 22.13 3.66
CA GLU A 271 13.99 23.00 3.46
C GLU A 271 13.96 23.68 2.08
N VAL A 272 13.66 22.91 1.02
CA VAL A 272 13.69 23.39 -0.38
C VAL A 272 12.49 24.28 -0.71
N TYR A 273 11.28 23.90 -0.30
CA TYR A 273 10.05 24.64 -0.64
C TYR A 273 9.53 25.51 0.51
N GLY A 274 10.24 25.54 1.64
CA GLY A 274 9.78 26.14 2.89
C GLY A 274 8.60 25.38 3.52
N LYS A 275 8.20 25.80 4.73
CA LYS A 275 6.88 25.47 5.30
C LYS A 275 5.78 26.24 4.57
N CYS A 276 5.64 26.05 3.26
CA CYS A 276 4.60 26.69 2.49
C CYS A 276 3.26 25.95 2.75
N GLY A 277 2.36 26.64 3.45
CA GLY A 277 1.14 26.14 4.08
C GLY A 277 1.35 26.12 5.60
N ASP A 278 1.09 27.19 6.34
CA ASP A 278 -0.26 27.76 6.49
C ASP A 278 -0.36 29.31 6.43
N ASN A 279 0.75 30.06 6.51
CA ASN A 279 0.68 31.52 6.72
C ASN A 279 0.79 32.39 5.44
N ALA A 280 1.46 31.94 4.38
CA ALA A 280 1.65 32.75 3.17
C ALA A 280 0.42 32.79 2.25
N LEU A 281 -0.46 31.78 2.34
CA LEU A 281 -1.71 31.71 1.59
C LEU A 281 -2.76 32.67 2.18
N ALA A 282 -2.85 32.82 3.50
CA ALA A 282 -3.78 33.78 4.11
C ALA A 282 -3.45 35.23 3.70
N VAL A 283 -2.17 35.62 3.74
CA VAL A 283 -1.74 37.01 3.54
C VAL A 283 -1.86 37.49 2.08
N ARG A 284 -1.78 36.60 1.08
CA ARG A 284 -1.82 36.99 -0.34
C ARG A 284 -3.25 37.05 -0.91
N TRP A 285 -4.17 36.22 -0.43
CA TRP A 285 -5.58 36.25 -0.86
C TRP A 285 -6.37 37.36 -0.18
N GLU A 286 -5.99 37.79 1.03
CA GLU A 286 -6.65 38.90 1.74
C GLU A 286 -6.37 40.27 1.08
N LYS A 287 -5.23 40.43 0.38
CA LYS A 287 -4.85 41.69 -0.30
C LYS A 287 -5.25 41.77 -1.78
N ALA A 288 -5.73 40.68 -2.38
CA ALA A 288 -6.12 40.65 -3.78
C ALA A 288 -7.41 41.43 -4.13
N PRO A 289 -8.46 41.48 -3.28
CA PRO A 289 -9.68 42.22 -3.65
C PRO A 289 -9.55 43.74 -3.50
N GLU A 290 -8.66 44.27 -2.64
CA GLU A 290 -8.53 45.72 -2.42
C GLU A 290 -7.89 46.47 -3.59
N GLN A 291 -7.01 45.83 -4.36
CA GLN A 291 -6.34 46.49 -5.48
C GLN A 291 -7.20 46.55 -6.76
N ALA A 292 -8.25 45.74 -6.86
CA ALA A 292 -9.17 45.75 -8.01
C ALA A 292 -10.19 46.91 -7.94
N GLN A 293 -10.51 47.43 -6.75
CA GLN A 293 -11.46 48.54 -6.61
C GLN A 293 -10.82 49.93 -6.77
N ASN A 294 -9.50 50.05 -6.65
CA ASN A 294 -8.85 51.37 -6.61
C ASN A 294 -8.30 51.88 -7.96
N GLN A 295 -8.58 51.19 -9.08
CA GLN A 295 -8.15 51.61 -10.42
C GLN A 295 -9.30 52.05 -11.35
N GLY A 296 -10.54 52.08 -10.87
CA GLY A 296 -11.72 52.44 -11.68
C GLY A 296 -12.14 53.92 -11.64
N GLY A 297 -11.36 54.82 -11.02
CA GLY A 297 -11.85 56.14 -10.60
C GLY A 297 -11.02 57.35 -11.01
N GLN A 298 -10.38 57.38 -12.19
CA GLN A 298 -9.82 58.63 -12.74
C GLN A 298 -9.94 58.65 -14.26
N ALA A 299 -11.12 59.04 -14.76
CA ALA A 299 -11.28 59.49 -16.14
C ALA A 299 -12.30 60.64 -16.19
N GLY A 300 -11.83 61.82 -16.60
CA GLY A 300 -12.65 62.81 -17.29
C GLY A 300 -13.27 63.94 -16.46
N GLN A 301 -12.47 64.95 -16.10
CA GLN A 301 -12.96 66.33 -16.14
C GLN A 301 -11.94 67.18 -16.89
N GLY A 302 -12.30 67.52 -18.12
CA GLY A 302 -11.54 68.40 -18.98
C GLY A 302 -12.41 68.81 -20.16
N GLN A 303 -13.29 69.79 -19.96
CA GLN A 303 -13.79 70.71 -20.98
C GLN A 303 -14.73 71.74 -20.35
N ASN A 304 -14.25 72.98 -20.22
CA ASN A 304 -14.92 74.20 -20.70
C ASN A 304 -14.15 75.44 -20.22
N GLY A 305 -13.82 76.31 -21.17
CA GLY A 305 -13.13 77.59 -20.96
C GLY A 305 -12.22 77.91 -22.12
#